data_AF-A0A528EKF7-F1
#
_entry.id   AF-A0A528EKF7-F1
#
_cell.length_a   1.000
_cell.length_b   1.000
_cell.length_c   1.000
_cell.angle_alpha   90.00
_cell.angle_beta   90.00
_cell.angle_gamma   90.00
#
_symmetry.space_group_name_H-M   'P 1'
#
loop_
_entity.id
_entity.type
_entity.pdbx_description
1 polymer ?
#
loop_
_entity_poly.entity_id
_entity_poly.type
_entity_poly.pdbx_seq_one_letter_code
_entity_poly.pdbx_strand_id
1 'polypeptide(L)'
;YRIHGANHSVFGEKLAERARWRVTHDFRRMQALSDQASGIGLTIVPSEAVRHDPVHLEERLASLCADKRQHPIANDSRLALGAAGAVASLEMTASLRRRAVLAAWFLSVGVLPRKMATAVLSWKLDASSRPAFLSRLSKTIRHAMG
;
A
#
# COMPACT_ATOMS: atom_id res chain seq x y z
N TYR A 1 13.69 29.12 13.77
CA TYR A 1 13.72 27.83 13.05
C TYR A 1 12.55 27.80 12.07
N ARG A 2 12.80 28.06 10.78
CA ARG A 2 11.78 28.08 9.72
C ARG A 2 11.80 26.73 8.99
N ILE A 3 10.72 25.97 9.07
CA ILE A 3 10.54 24.73 8.31
C ILE A 3 10.15 25.15 6.89
N HIS A 4 11.13 25.21 5.99
CA HIS A 4 10.84 25.31 4.56
C HIS A 4 10.19 24.01 4.08
N GLY A 5 9.00 24.13 3.49
CA GLY A 5 8.31 23.02 2.83
C GLY A 5 9.08 22.60 1.59
N ALA A 6 10.00 21.63 1.72
CA ALA A 6 10.58 20.88 0.61
C ALA A 6 11.42 19.68 1.10
N ASN A 7 10.86 18.78 1.93
CA ASN A 7 11.49 17.48 2.24
C ASN A 7 10.72 16.32 1.59
N HIS A 8 10.06 16.55 0.45
CA HIS A 8 9.34 15.48 -0.26
C HIS A 8 10.28 14.38 -0.76
N SER A 9 11.56 14.71 -1.04
CA SER A 9 12.62 13.76 -1.41
C SER A 9 13.03 12.85 -0.26
N VAL A 10 13.36 13.43 0.92
CA VAL A 10 13.76 12.68 2.12
C VAL A 10 12.62 11.82 2.65
N PHE A 11 11.38 12.32 2.58
CA PHE A 11 10.19 11.53 2.90
C PHE A 11 10.00 10.37 1.92
N GLY A 12 10.16 10.63 0.62
CA GLY A 12 10.10 9.61 -0.42
C GLY A 12 11.08 8.47 -0.18
N GLU A 13 12.30 8.77 0.26
CA GLU A 13 13.35 7.77 0.51
C GLU A 13 13.06 6.90 1.75
N LYS A 14 12.73 7.51 2.90
CA LYS A 14 12.35 6.76 4.11
C LYS A 14 11.09 5.93 3.92
N LEU A 15 10.10 6.47 3.18
CA LEU A 15 8.89 5.75 2.84
C LEU A 15 9.20 4.54 1.95
N ALA A 16 10.10 4.72 0.97
CA ALA A 16 10.54 3.64 0.09
C ALA A 16 11.24 2.52 0.87
N GLU A 17 12.16 2.88 1.77
CA GLU A 17 12.88 1.93 2.61
C GLU A 17 11.93 1.12 3.49
N ARG A 18 11.02 1.80 4.20
CA ARG A 18 9.99 1.17 5.03
C ARG A 18 9.13 0.22 4.18
N ALA A 19 8.68 0.66 3.01
CA ALA A 19 7.83 -0.14 2.13
C ALA A 19 8.57 -1.40 1.64
N ARG A 20 9.83 -1.28 1.19
CA ARG A 20 10.67 -2.43 0.80
C ARG A 20 10.87 -3.41 1.95
N TRP A 21 11.18 -2.89 3.14
CA TRP A 21 11.34 -3.72 4.33
C TRP A 21 10.06 -4.48 4.67
N ARG A 22 8.90 -3.80 4.65
CA ARG A 22 7.59 -4.43 4.92
C ARG A 22 7.26 -5.53 3.91
N VAL A 23 7.43 -5.27 2.61
CA VAL A 23 7.19 -6.28 1.58
C VAL A 23 8.05 -7.53 1.82
N THR A 24 9.35 -7.34 2.07
CA THR A 24 10.27 -8.45 2.35
C THR A 24 9.90 -9.19 3.63
N HIS A 25 9.53 -8.44 4.67
CA HIS A 25 9.13 -8.99 5.96
C HIS A 25 7.84 -9.80 5.86
N ASP A 26 6.85 -9.35 5.10
CA ASP A 26 5.58 -10.05 4.91
C ASP A 26 5.79 -11.39 4.18
N PHE A 27 6.67 -11.45 3.19
CA PHE A 27 7.04 -12.73 2.56
C PHE A 27 7.66 -13.70 3.56
N ARG A 28 8.59 -13.23 4.41
CA ARG A 28 9.19 -14.06 5.46
C ARG A 28 8.15 -14.53 6.47
N ARG A 29 7.23 -13.66 6.86
CA ARG A 29 6.13 -13.99 7.76
C ARG A 29 5.25 -15.08 7.16
N MET A 30 4.87 -14.95 5.88
CA MET A 30 4.04 -15.94 5.21
C MET A 30 4.77 -17.26 4.95
N GLN A 31 6.07 -17.23 4.69
CA GLN A 31 6.88 -18.45 4.59
C GLN A 31 6.88 -19.20 5.92
N ALA A 32 7.16 -18.52 7.03
CA ALA A 32 7.14 -19.16 8.36
C ALA A 32 5.77 -19.74 8.71
N LEU A 33 4.68 -19.06 8.32
CA LEU A 33 3.32 -19.59 8.49
C LEU A 33 3.07 -20.83 7.63
N SER A 34 3.53 -20.82 6.38
CA SER A 34 3.44 -21.98 5.48
C SER A 34 4.19 -23.19 6.06
N ASP A 35 5.40 -22.97 6.58
CA ASP A 35 6.21 -24.04 7.16
C ASP A 35 5.50 -24.69 8.36
N GLN A 36 4.95 -23.87 9.26
CA GLN A 36 4.16 -24.37 10.40
C GLN A 36 2.87 -25.07 9.98
N ALA A 37 2.13 -24.52 9.01
CA ALA A 37 0.89 -25.09 8.50
C ALA A 37 1.12 -26.46 7.85
N SER A 38 2.24 -26.62 7.14
CA SER A 38 2.62 -27.90 6.52
C SER A 38 2.81 -29.01 7.55
N GLY A 39 3.28 -28.67 8.76
CA GLY A 39 3.43 -29.61 9.87
C GLY A 39 2.12 -30.20 10.38
N ILE A 40 0.97 -29.57 10.10
CA ILE A 40 -0.37 -30.07 10.44
C ILE A 40 -1.19 -30.47 9.19
N GLY A 41 -0.54 -30.64 8.05
CA GLY A 41 -1.18 -31.08 6.80
C GLY A 41 -1.95 -30.00 6.05
N LEU A 42 -1.78 -28.72 6.39
CA LEU A 42 -2.38 -27.59 5.66
C LEU A 42 -1.37 -27.02 4.65
N THR A 43 -1.87 -26.66 3.47
CA THR A 43 -1.07 -26.01 2.42
C THR A 43 -1.41 -24.52 2.36
N ILE A 44 -0.40 -23.68 2.58
CA ILE A 44 -0.48 -22.24 2.35
C ILE A 44 0.53 -21.93 1.25
N VAL A 45 0.11 -21.24 0.19
CA VAL A 45 1.03 -20.74 -0.83
C VAL A 45 1.34 -19.27 -0.50
N PRO A 46 2.54 -18.94 0.02
CA PRO A 46 2.84 -17.58 0.49
C PRO A 46 2.57 -16.50 -0.57
N SER A 47 2.92 -16.76 -1.83
CA SER A 47 2.74 -15.82 -2.94
C SER A 47 1.28 -15.50 -3.25
N GLU A 48 0.38 -16.48 -3.08
CA GLU A 48 -1.06 -16.25 -3.28
C GLU A 48 -1.68 -15.60 -2.04
N ALA A 49 -1.29 -16.02 -0.84
CA ALA A 49 -1.80 -15.42 0.40
C ALA A 49 -1.54 -13.90 0.47
N VAL A 50 -0.33 -13.45 0.12
CA VAL A 50 0.00 -12.01 0.10
C VAL A 50 -0.68 -11.24 -1.04
N ARG A 51 -1.18 -11.93 -2.07
CA ARG A 51 -1.92 -11.30 -3.18
C ARG A 51 -3.33 -10.89 -2.77
N HIS A 52 -3.91 -11.52 -1.75
CA HIS A 52 -5.22 -11.15 -1.20
C HIS A 52 -5.15 -10.20 0.00
N ASP A 53 -3.95 -9.75 0.41
CA ASP A 53 -3.77 -8.78 1.49
C ASP A 53 -3.67 -7.35 0.93
N PRO A 54 -4.70 -6.49 1.08
CA PRO A 54 -4.65 -5.12 0.59
C PRO A 54 -3.51 -4.31 1.23
N VAL A 55 -3.15 -4.57 2.48
CA VAL A 55 -2.06 -3.83 3.14
C VAL A 55 -0.73 -4.17 2.50
N HIS A 56 -0.51 -5.45 2.20
CA HIS A 56 0.70 -5.88 1.49
C HIS A 56 0.79 -5.28 0.08
N LEU A 57 -0.32 -5.26 -0.66
CA LEU A 57 -0.39 -4.66 -2.00
C LEU A 57 -0.15 -3.14 -1.98
N GLU A 58 -0.61 -2.45 -0.93
CA GLU A 58 -0.31 -1.03 -0.72
C GLU A 58 1.20 -0.79 -0.54
N GLU A 59 1.89 -1.61 0.27
CA GLU A 59 3.34 -1.48 0.46
C GLU A 59 4.11 -1.81 -0.82
N ARG A 60 3.63 -2.77 -1.64
CA ARG A 60 4.19 -3.05 -2.97
C ARG A 60 4.05 -1.86 -3.92
N LEU A 61 2.87 -1.24 -3.98
CA LEU A 61 2.66 -0.01 -4.75
C LEU A 61 3.55 1.14 -4.27
N ALA A 62 3.67 1.32 -2.95
CA ALA A 62 4.53 2.34 -2.35
C ALA A 62 5.99 2.13 -2.75
N SER A 63 6.49 0.91 -2.60
CA SER A 63 7.85 0.52 -2.99
C SER A 63 8.11 0.75 -4.49
N LEU A 64 7.19 0.30 -5.36
CA LEU A 64 7.32 0.43 -6.81
C LEU A 64 7.22 1.88 -7.30
N CYS A 65 6.36 2.70 -6.68
CA CYS A 65 6.22 4.11 -7.02
C CYS A 65 7.44 4.91 -6.55
N ALA A 66 7.99 4.61 -5.38
CA ALA A 66 9.12 5.33 -4.83
C ALA A 66 10.41 4.99 -5.58
N ASP A 67 10.75 3.70 -5.73
CA ASP A 67 11.91 3.26 -6.50
C ASP A 67 11.72 1.89 -7.16
N LYS A 68 11.42 1.88 -8.47
CA LYS A 68 11.31 0.67 -9.27
C LYS A 68 12.58 -0.18 -9.28
N ARG A 69 13.78 0.42 -9.19
CA ARG A 69 15.05 -0.31 -9.29
C ARG A 69 15.33 -1.16 -8.04
N GLN A 70 14.89 -0.68 -6.88
CA GLN A 70 15.03 -1.37 -5.60
C GLN A 70 13.77 -2.13 -5.18
N HIS A 71 12.74 -2.16 -6.03
CA HIS A 71 11.51 -2.87 -5.73
C HIS A 71 11.75 -4.39 -5.69
N PRO A 72 11.37 -5.10 -4.61
CA PRO A 72 11.77 -6.50 -4.40
C PRO A 72 11.12 -7.52 -5.36
N ILE A 73 10.13 -7.12 -6.17
CA ILE A 73 9.36 -8.05 -7.02
C ILE A 73 9.46 -7.62 -8.49
N ALA A 74 10.30 -8.30 -9.26
CA ALA A 74 10.65 -7.87 -10.62
C ALA A 74 9.47 -7.72 -11.59
N ASN A 75 8.44 -8.56 -11.45
CA ASN A 75 7.31 -8.64 -12.37
C ASN A 75 6.15 -7.71 -12.00
N ASP A 76 6.32 -6.86 -10.98
CA ASP A 76 5.27 -5.95 -10.57
C ASP A 76 5.10 -4.80 -11.54
N SER A 77 3.82 -4.51 -11.83
CA SER A 77 3.40 -3.31 -12.51
C SER A 77 2.37 -2.57 -11.67
N ARG A 78 2.37 -1.24 -11.77
CA ARG A 78 1.43 -0.40 -11.01
C ARG A 78 -0.02 -0.70 -11.38
N LEU A 79 -0.30 -0.96 -12.66
CA LEU A 79 -1.63 -1.32 -13.13
C LEU A 79 -2.09 -2.65 -12.55
N ALA A 80 -1.25 -3.69 -12.61
CA ALA A 80 -1.59 -5.02 -12.07
C ALA A 80 -1.79 -4.97 -10.55
N LEU A 81 -0.92 -4.26 -9.82
CA LEU A 81 -1.07 -4.07 -8.38
C LEU A 81 -2.29 -3.23 -8.01
N GLY A 82 -2.62 -2.21 -8.80
CA GLY A 82 -3.84 -1.42 -8.62
C GLY A 82 -5.11 -2.27 -8.82
N ALA A 83 -5.14 -3.12 -9.86
CA ALA A 83 -6.24 -4.04 -10.09
C ALA A 83 -6.35 -5.10 -8.97
N ALA A 84 -5.23 -5.74 -8.61
CA ALA A 84 -5.20 -6.72 -7.53
C ALA A 84 -5.64 -6.12 -6.20
N GLY A 85 -5.18 -4.90 -5.88
CA GLY A 85 -5.55 -4.20 -4.65
C GLY A 85 -7.02 -3.81 -4.62
N ALA A 86 -7.59 -3.49 -5.79
CA ALA A 86 -9.03 -3.25 -5.90
C ALA A 86 -9.84 -4.52 -5.67
N VAL A 87 -9.45 -5.64 -6.27
CA VAL A 87 -10.09 -6.95 -6.05
C VAL A 87 -10.00 -7.36 -4.58
N ALA A 88 -8.79 -7.36 -4.00
CA ALA A 88 -8.58 -7.68 -2.59
C ALA A 88 -9.38 -6.73 -1.66
N SER A 89 -9.51 -5.46 -2.05
CA SER A 89 -10.34 -4.50 -1.29
C SER A 89 -11.82 -4.81 -1.37
N LEU A 90 -12.30 -5.35 -2.48
CA LEU A 90 -13.67 -5.82 -2.63
C LEU A 90 -13.87 -7.17 -1.93
N GLU A 91 -12.86 -8.01 -1.73
CA GLU A 91 -13.01 -9.30 -1.05
C GLU A 91 -12.97 -9.20 0.48
N MET A 92 -12.45 -8.10 1.04
CA MET A 92 -12.33 -7.98 2.50
C MET A 92 -13.68 -7.94 3.24
N THR A 93 -13.66 -8.44 4.47
CA THR A 93 -14.78 -8.32 5.43
C THR A 93 -14.83 -6.91 6.00
N ALA A 94 -15.48 -6.00 5.28
CA ALA A 94 -15.72 -4.61 5.69
C ALA A 94 -17.03 -4.07 5.09
N SER A 95 -17.46 -2.88 5.52
CA SER A 95 -18.62 -2.20 4.93
C SER A 95 -18.40 -1.95 3.42
N LEU A 96 -19.49 -2.03 2.64
CA LEU A 96 -19.45 -1.80 1.18
C LEU A 96 -18.81 -0.46 0.83
N ARG A 97 -19.10 0.58 1.61
CA ARG A 97 -18.49 1.91 1.46
C ARG A 97 -16.97 1.85 1.59
N ARG A 98 -16.46 1.18 2.63
CA ARG A 98 -15.01 1.05 2.86
C ARG A 98 -14.33 0.26 1.75
N ARG A 99 -14.95 -0.86 1.33
CA ARG A 99 -14.49 -1.69 0.21
C ARG A 99 -14.36 -0.87 -1.08
N ALA A 100 -15.42 -0.13 -1.44
CA ALA A 100 -15.45 0.71 -2.63
C ALA A 100 -14.42 1.85 -2.60
N VAL A 101 -14.29 2.55 -1.47
CA VAL A 101 -13.30 3.64 -1.32
C VAL A 101 -11.88 3.12 -1.47
N LEU A 102 -11.56 1.97 -0.85
CA LEU A 102 -10.24 1.37 -0.97
C LEU A 102 -9.96 0.88 -2.40
N ALA A 103 -10.95 0.25 -3.04
CA ALA A 103 -10.82 -0.18 -4.43
C ALA A 103 -10.57 1.00 -5.38
N ALA A 104 -11.34 2.08 -5.24
CA ALA A 104 -11.16 3.30 -6.02
C ALA A 104 -9.77 3.93 -5.78
N TRP A 105 -9.29 3.91 -4.53
CA TRP A 105 -7.95 4.39 -4.20
C TRP A 105 -6.85 3.56 -4.89
N PHE A 106 -6.95 2.23 -4.88
CA PHE A 106 -5.99 1.35 -5.55
C PHE A 106 -5.95 1.58 -7.07
N LEU A 107 -7.12 1.65 -7.72
CA LEU A 107 -7.22 1.93 -9.15
C LEU A 107 -6.60 3.30 -9.49
N SER A 108 -6.87 4.31 -8.66
CA SER A 108 -6.31 5.65 -8.84
C SER A 108 -4.78 5.63 -8.81
N VAL A 109 -4.17 5.01 -7.78
CA VAL A 109 -2.71 4.93 -7.66
C VAL A 109 -2.09 4.10 -8.79
N GLY A 110 -2.77 3.04 -9.24
CA GLY A 110 -2.30 2.18 -10.32
C GLY A 110 -2.22 2.87 -11.68
N VAL A 111 -3.19 3.74 -11.98
CA VAL A 111 -3.34 4.42 -13.29
C VAL A 111 -2.62 5.76 -13.35
N LEU A 112 -2.60 6.53 -12.26
CA LEU A 112 -2.01 7.88 -12.23
C LEU A 112 -0.54 7.91 -12.69
N PRO A 113 -0.03 9.02 -13.25
CA PRO A 113 1.40 9.21 -13.46
C PRO A 113 2.19 9.04 -12.15
N ARG A 114 3.40 8.48 -12.23
CA ARG A 114 4.21 8.10 -11.05
C ARG A 114 4.35 9.22 -10.00
N LYS A 115 4.56 10.46 -10.42
CA LYS A 115 4.67 11.62 -9.51
C LYS A 115 3.38 11.86 -8.72
N MET A 116 2.23 11.76 -9.38
CA MET A 116 0.92 11.92 -8.75
C MET A 116 0.58 10.73 -7.84
N ALA A 117 0.85 9.50 -8.30
CA ALA A 117 0.67 8.30 -7.49
C ALA A 117 1.49 8.36 -6.20
N THR A 118 2.75 8.81 -6.28
CA THR A 118 3.63 9.00 -5.11
C THR A 118 3.09 10.04 -4.15
N ALA A 119 2.54 11.15 -4.66
CA ALA A 119 1.90 12.16 -3.82
C ALA A 119 0.67 11.59 -3.08
N VAL A 120 -0.23 10.91 -3.80
CA VAL A 120 -1.41 10.26 -3.22
C VAL A 120 -1.04 9.23 -2.15
N LEU A 121 0.01 8.42 -2.40
CA LEU A 121 0.57 7.49 -1.42
C LEU A 121 1.12 8.21 -0.19
N SER A 122 1.87 9.30 -0.38
CA SER A 122 2.43 10.09 0.73
C SER A 122 1.32 10.62 1.64
N TRP A 123 0.21 11.10 1.09
CA TRP A 123 -0.93 11.60 1.87
C TRP A 123 -1.60 10.53 2.73
N LYS A 124 -1.60 9.27 2.26
CA LYS A 124 -2.18 8.14 3.00
C LYS A 124 -1.24 7.66 4.09
N LEU A 125 0.03 7.46 3.75
CA LEU A 125 1.04 6.83 4.61
C LEU A 125 1.67 7.79 5.62
N ASP A 126 1.60 9.09 5.36
CA ASP A 126 2.06 10.13 6.28
C ASP A 126 1.06 11.28 6.39
N ALA A 127 0.64 11.54 7.61
CA ALA A 127 -0.27 12.62 7.90
C ALA A 127 0.36 14.00 7.67
N SER A 128 1.68 14.14 7.83
CA SER A 128 2.39 15.42 7.68
C SER A 128 2.48 15.87 6.21
N SER A 129 2.43 14.91 5.28
CA SER A 129 2.45 15.15 3.83
C SER A 129 1.09 15.61 3.26
N ARG A 130 0.02 15.65 4.06
CA ARG A 130 -1.33 16.01 3.59
C ARG A 130 -1.45 17.51 3.33
N PRO A 131 -1.91 17.93 2.15
CA PRO A 131 -2.34 19.30 1.88
C PRO A 131 -3.36 19.79 2.93
N ALA A 132 -3.30 21.08 3.27
CA ALA A 132 -4.16 21.68 4.29
C ALA A 132 -5.67 21.53 4.01
N PHE A 133 -6.09 21.40 2.74
CA PHE A 133 -7.47 21.11 2.40
C PHE A 133 -7.87 19.65 2.71
N LEU A 134 -6.95 18.70 2.53
CA LEU A 134 -7.18 17.29 2.84
C LEU A 134 -7.18 17.02 4.35
N SER A 135 -6.39 17.74 5.14
CA SER A 135 -6.44 17.61 6.60
C SER A 135 -7.81 18.01 7.15
N ARG A 136 -8.44 19.05 6.58
CA ARG A 136 -9.81 19.48 6.90
C ARG A 136 -10.85 18.44 6.49
N LEU A 137 -10.72 17.85 5.30
CA LEU A 137 -11.63 16.81 4.79
C LEU A 137 -11.49 15.47 5.53
N SER A 138 -10.28 15.14 6.00
CA SER A 138 -9.98 13.86 6.66
C SER A 138 -10.69 13.69 8.01
N LYS A 139 -11.00 14.79 8.71
CA LYS A 139 -11.84 14.77 9.92
C LYS A 139 -13.24 14.27 9.59
N THR A 140 -13.83 14.77 8.51
CA THR A 140 -15.15 14.38 8.02
C THR A 140 -15.19 12.94 7.51
N ILE A 141 -14.14 12.50 6.80
CA ILE A 141 -14.05 11.13 6.27
C ILE A 141 -13.91 10.11 7.42
N ARG A 142 -13.12 10.39 8.46
CA ARG A 142 -12.96 9.49 9.62
C ARG A 142 -14.28 9.28 10.37
N HIS A 143 -15.08 10.33 10.55
CA HIS A 143 -16.41 10.21 11.15
C HIS A 143 -17.41 9.44 10.28
N ALA A 144 -17.23 9.44 8.97
CA ALA A 144 -18.11 8.76 8.03
C ALA A 144 -17.66 7.31 7.68
N MET A 145 -16.46 6.92 8.12
CA MET A 145 -15.86 5.60 7.94
C MET A 145 -15.83 4.75 9.23
N GLY A 146 -16.30 5.30 10.36
CA GLY A 146 -16.57 4.55 11.58
C GLY A 146 -17.78 3.64 11.42
#